data_AF-A0A2A5M4R1-F1
#
_entry.id   AF-A0A2A5M4R1-F1
#
_cell.length_a   1.000
_cell.length_b   1.000
_cell.length_c   1.000
_cell.angle_alpha   90.00
_cell.angle_beta   90.00
_cell.angle_gamma   90.00
#
_symmetry.space_group_name_H-M   'P 1'
#
loop_
_entity.id
_entity.type
_entity.pdbx_description
1 polymer ?
#
loop_
_entity_poly.entity_id
_entity_poly.type
_entity_poly.pdbx_seq_one_letter_code
_entity_poly.pdbx_strand_id
1 'polypeptide(L)'
;IGGSGSKEFMVLAKNGEDDILICENCDYAANVEAAKRAKKTCQDERPEANYASKFHTPNIKTIDSLAQFFKINAFYTIKAVVKKAIYENESKLVVFFIRGSDDLQEIKAQNACSALELVDASEKELEKAGLVAGFIGFVGLKDIDFYIDFELENEKQMIMGANEKDYHLIGIDVVNLNKDRFKDLIEVKEGDCCAKCGAKLKQSKGIEVGHIFKLGQKYSKAMNANFLDENGKSQPFYMGCYGIGVSRLLAVAIEASHDEKGCIWNKTLAPFVLEIIVSNLKDEKALEFANKLYEDLTNLGLEVLLDDRNERFGVKMNDFELMGFPYALVIGKGLENNEIEFIQREGLVKELIKTDELMEILKKKVL
;
A
#
# COMPACT_ATOMS: atom_id res chain seq x y z
N ILE A 1 -8.36 -11.90 2.69
CA ILE A 1 -8.92 -12.86 1.68
C ILE A 1 -8.26 -14.26 1.68
N GLY A 2 -7.09 -14.49 2.31
CA GLY A 2 -6.61 -15.85 2.64
C GLY A 2 -6.28 -16.76 1.44
N GLY A 3 -5.88 -16.17 0.30
CA GLY A 3 -5.33 -16.90 -0.85
C GLY A 3 -3.80 -16.80 -0.90
N SER A 4 -3.14 -17.74 -1.58
CA SER A 4 -1.69 -17.66 -1.84
C SER A 4 -1.44 -16.91 -3.16
N GLY A 5 -0.41 -16.05 -3.23
CA GLY A 5 -0.10 -15.31 -4.47
C GLY A 5 -1.10 -14.21 -4.78
N SER A 6 -1.12 -13.19 -3.92
CA SER A 6 -1.83 -11.93 -4.13
C SER A 6 -0.87 -10.86 -4.69
N LYS A 7 -1.38 -9.94 -5.52
CA LYS A 7 -0.66 -8.74 -5.95
C LYS A 7 -1.59 -7.54 -5.99
N GLU A 8 -1.11 -6.45 -5.43
CA GLU A 8 -1.75 -5.13 -5.47
C GLU A 8 -1.16 -4.30 -6.60
N PHE A 9 -2.00 -3.46 -7.19
CA PHE A 9 -1.63 -2.41 -8.12
C PHE A 9 -1.77 -1.09 -7.40
N MET A 10 -0.66 -0.38 -7.28
CA MET A 10 -0.55 0.81 -6.45
C MET A 10 -0.14 2.00 -7.32
N VAL A 11 -0.82 3.13 -7.13
CA VAL A 11 -0.36 4.43 -7.65
C VAL A 11 0.34 5.16 -6.52
N LEU A 12 1.60 5.53 -6.73
CA LEU A 12 2.38 6.24 -5.70
C LEU A 12 1.84 7.66 -5.54
N ALA A 13 1.38 7.99 -4.34
CA ALA A 13 0.81 9.29 -4.00
C ALA A 13 1.05 9.57 -2.52
N LYS A 14 1.35 10.84 -2.17
CA LYS A 14 1.69 11.21 -0.78
C LYS A 14 0.53 11.02 0.21
N ASN A 15 -0.70 11.15 -0.28
CA ASN A 15 -1.93 10.96 0.47
C ASN A 15 -2.47 9.52 0.42
N GLY A 16 -1.67 8.57 -0.10
CA GLY A 16 -2.02 7.16 -0.09
C GLY A 16 -2.20 6.61 1.32
N GLU A 17 -3.12 5.66 1.47
CA GLU A 17 -3.42 5.01 2.75
C GLU A 17 -2.37 3.93 3.05
N ASP A 18 -1.91 3.22 2.01
CA ASP A 18 -0.99 2.09 2.12
C ASP A 18 0.48 2.53 2.18
N ASP A 19 1.23 1.88 3.06
CA ASP A 19 2.69 1.96 3.09
C ASP A 19 3.31 0.84 2.25
N ILE A 20 4.17 1.24 1.30
CA ILE A 20 4.83 0.36 0.35
C ILE A 20 6.33 0.50 0.53
N LEU A 21 7.01 -0.64 0.70
CA LEU A 21 8.46 -0.72 0.70
C LEU A 21 8.96 -1.07 -0.70
N ILE A 22 9.79 -0.20 -1.25
CA ILE A 22 10.38 -0.31 -2.59
C ILE A 22 11.89 -0.41 -2.45
N CYS A 23 12.50 -1.38 -3.13
CA CYS A 23 13.95 -1.50 -3.18
C CYS A 23 14.55 -0.46 -4.14
N GLU A 24 15.63 0.18 -3.71
CA GLU A 24 16.31 1.19 -4.52
C GLU A 24 17.12 0.62 -5.70
N ASN A 25 17.33 -0.70 -5.74
CA ASN A 25 18.23 -1.35 -6.71
C ASN A 25 17.59 -2.46 -7.55
N CYS A 26 16.39 -2.96 -7.19
CA CYS A 26 15.71 -4.01 -7.97
C CYS A 26 14.19 -3.89 -7.89
N ASP A 27 13.48 -4.72 -8.65
CA ASP A 27 12.01 -4.70 -8.76
C ASP A 27 11.28 -5.30 -7.54
N TYR A 28 11.88 -5.23 -6.35
CA TYR A 28 11.19 -5.61 -5.13
C TYR A 28 10.32 -4.45 -4.65
N ALA A 29 9.02 -4.68 -4.63
CA ALA A 29 8.04 -3.81 -3.98
C ALA A 29 7.01 -4.67 -3.25
N ALA A 30 6.62 -4.25 -2.05
CA ALA A 30 5.60 -4.93 -1.27
C ALA A 30 4.91 -3.95 -0.30
N ASN A 31 3.61 -4.16 -0.07
CA ASN A 31 2.91 -3.58 1.06
C ASN A 31 3.63 -3.99 2.36
N VAL A 32 3.75 -3.09 3.35
CA VAL A 32 4.38 -3.35 4.66
C VAL A 32 3.77 -4.59 5.34
N GLU A 33 2.48 -4.87 5.12
CA GLU A 33 1.80 -6.07 5.62
C GLU A 33 2.37 -7.40 5.09
N ALA A 34 2.97 -7.38 3.90
CA ALA A 34 3.50 -8.56 3.20
C ALA A 34 5.02 -8.48 2.91
N ALA A 35 5.66 -7.36 3.28
CA ALA A 35 7.05 -7.09 2.97
C ALA A 35 8.00 -8.09 3.65
N LYS A 36 9.13 -8.36 3.03
CA LYS A 36 10.18 -9.28 3.48
C LYS A 36 11.52 -8.59 3.34
N ARG A 37 12.39 -8.82 4.32
CA ARG A 37 13.76 -8.33 4.33
C ARG A 37 14.77 -9.47 4.33
N ALA A 38 16.01 -9.13 4.00
CA ALA A 38 17.15 -9.99 4.26
C ALA A 38 17.37 -10.07 5.78
N LYS A 39 17.89 -11.22 6.25
CA LYS A 39 18.15 -11.45 7.67
C LYS A 39 18.98 -10.32 8.28
N LYS A 40 18.47 -9.72 9.36
CA LYS A 40 19.17 -8.65 10.07
C LYS A 40 20.45 -9.18 10.74
N THR A 41 21.49 -8.37 10.71
CA THR A 41 22.79 -8.65 11.35
C THR A 41 23.14 -7.55 12.34
N CYS A 42 23.87 -7.90 13.41
CA CYS A 42 24.40 -6.95 14.38
C CYS A 42 25.93 -7.05 14.42
N GLN A 43 26.60 -5.91 14.49
CA GLN A 43 28.07 -5.83 14.61
C GLN A 43 28.53 -5.75 16.07
N ASP A 44 27.62 -5.47 17.01
CA ASP A 44 27.94 -5.43 18.42
C ASP A 44 28.31 -6.82 18.93
N GLU A 45 29.15 -6.88 19.95
CA GLU A 45 29.58 -8.13 20.57
C GLU A 45 28.37 -8.92 21.09
N ARG A 46 28.32 -10.22 20.75
CA ARG A 46 27.24 -11.09 21.20
C ARG A 46 27.45 -11.37 22.69
N PRO A 47 26.41 -11.24 23.55
CA PRO A 47 26.54 -11.64 24.94
C PRO A 47 26.83 -13.14 25.04
N GLU A 48 27.66 -13.51 26.01
CA GLU A 48 28.02 -14.90 26.27
C GLU A 48 27.65 -15.30 27.69
N ALA A 49 26.96 -16.44 27.81
CA ALA A 49 26.72 -17.10 29.08
C ALA A 49 27.26 -18.54 29.01
N ASN A 50 27.91 -18.98 30.09
CA ASN A 50 28.48 -20.33 30.18
C ASN A 50 27.40 -21.43 30.06
N TYR A 51 26.19 -21.15 30.53
CA TYR A 51 25.04 -22.03 30.44
C TYR A 51 23.74 -21.23 30.47
N ALA A 52 22.70 -21.79 29.85
CA ALA A 52 21.36 -21.27 29.93
C ALA A 52 20.92 -21.20 31.40
N SER A 53 20.61 -20.00 31.89
CA SER A 53 20.29 -19.78 33.31
C SER A 53 19.29 -18.67 33.52
N LYS A 54 18.61 -18.74 34.66
CA LYS A 54 17.66 -17.72 35.12
C LYS A 54 18.43 -16.60 35.83
N PHE A 55 18.17 -15.35 35.45
CA PHE A 55 18.82 -14.15 35.97
C PHE A 55 17.78 -13.19 36.54
N HIS A 56 18.05 -12.63 37.72
CA HIS A 56 17.14 -11.71 38.41
C HIS A 56 17.22 -10.30 37.80
N THR A 57 16.10 -9.82 37.29
CA THR A 57 15.91 -8.56 36.53
C THR A 57 14.70 -7.79 37.11
N PRO A 58 14.82 -7.20 38.31
CA PRO A 58 13.69 -6.63 39.02
C PRO A 58 13.10 -5.41 38.32
N ASN A 59 11.78 -5.43 38.09
CA ASN A 59 10.99 -4.38 37.44
C ASN A 59 11.42 -4.04 35.99
N ILE A 60 12.12 -4.93 35.31
CA ILE A 60 12.53 -4.75 33.91
C ILE A 60 11.48 -5.40 33.00
N LYS A 61 10.65 -4.57 32.35
CA LYS A 61 9.52 -5.05 31.54
C LYS A 61 9.62 -4.78 30.04
N THR A 62 10.54 -3.91 29.61
CA THR A 62 10.67 -3.50 28.21
C THR A 62 11.99 -3.98 27.64
N ILE A 63 12.04 -4.18 26.32
CA ILE A 63 13.28 -4.57 25.64
C ILE A 63 14.37 -3.52 25.83
N ASP A 64 14.04 -2.23 25.77
CA ASP A 64 15.01 -1.15 25.95
C ASP A 64 15.62 -1.17 27.35
N SER A 65 14.79 -1.35 28.39
CA SER A 65 15.29 -1.44 29.78
C SER A 65 16.13 -2.70 30.00
N LEU A 66 15.77 -3.81 29.37
CA LEU A 66 16.54 -5.06 29.42
C LEU A 66 17.90 -4.94 28.73
N ALA A 67 17.92 -4.35 27.53
CA ALA A 67 19.13 -4.09 26.76
C ALA A 67 20.07 -3.15 27.53
N GLN A 68 19.53 -2.08 28.13
CA GLN A 68 20.30 -1.16 28.97
C GLN A 68 20.86 -1.83 30.22
N PHE A 69 20.08 -2.67 30.89
CA PHE A 69 20.50 -3.38 32.11
C PHE A 69 21.69 -4.31 31.85
N PHE A 70 21.63 -5.09 30.77
CA PHE A 70 22.72 -5.99 30.38
C PHE A 70 23.82 -5.30 29.57
N LYS A 71 23.62 -4.04 29.16
CA LYS A 71 24.52 -3.28 28.26
C LYS A 71 24.77 -3.99 26.94
N ILE A 72 23.71 -4.50 26.34
CA ILE A 72 23.73 -5.23 25.05
C ILE A 72 22.84 -4.54 24.03
N ASN A 73 22.99 -4.92 22.76
CA ASN A 73 22.03 -4.57 21.73
C ASN A 73 20.71 -5.34 21.91
N ALA A 74 19.57 -4.67 21.74
CA ALA A 74 18.24 -5.30 21.71
C ALA A 74 18.11 -6.41 20.65
N PHE A 75 18.98 -6.45 19.65
CA PHE A 75 19.11 -7.54 18.68
C PHE A 75 19.31 -8.92 19.33
N TYR A 76 19.96 -8.97 20.51
CA TYR A 76 20.26 -10.21 21.23
C TYR A 76 19.19 -10.61 22.24
N THR A 77 18.03 -9.94 22.22
CA THR A 77 16.88 -10.29 23.05
C THR A 77 15.73 -10.85 22.20
N ILE A 78 14.79 -11.54 22.83
CA ILE A 78 13.57 -12.05 22.22
C ILE A 78 12.39 -11.36 22.89
N LYS A 79 11.59 -10.67 22.08
CA LYS A 79 10.36 -10.00 22.49
C LYS A 79 9.19 -10.96 22.32
N ALA A 80 8.37 -11.07 23.36
CA ALA A 80 7.11 -11.80 23.33
C ALA A 80 5.96 -10.79 23.17
N VAL A 81 5.16 -10.95 22.12
CA VAL A 81 3.96 -10.14 21.88
C VAL A 81 2.76 -11.07 21.98
N VAL A 82 1.83 -10.77 22.89
CA VAL A 82 0.63 -11.59 23.10
C VAL A 82 -0.54 -10.92 22.43
N LYS A 83 -1.27 -11.67 21.61
CA LYS A 83 -2.54 -11.23 21.02
C LYS A 83 -3.63 -12.24 21.37
N LYS A 84 -4.86 -11.76 21.43
CA LYS A 84 -6.05 -12.60 21.46
C LYS A 84 -6.49 -12.86 20.04
N ALA A 85 -6.38 -14.11 19.62
CA ALA A 85 -6.81 -14.58 18.31
C ALA A 85 -8.28 -14.97 18.34
N ILE A 86 -9.07 -14.41 17.42
CA ILE A 86 -10.50 -14.68 17.26
C ILE A 86 -10.68 -15.66 16.10
N TYR A 87 -11.45 -16.71 16.35
CA TYR A 87 -11.86 -17.75 15.40
C TYR A 87 -13.39 -17.77 15.33
N GLU A 88 -13.97 -18.56 14.41
CA GLU A 88 -15.43 -18.60 14.19
C GLU A 88 -16.24 -18.93 15.45
N ASN A 89 -15.73 -19.84 16.30
CA ASN A 89 -16.46 -20.35 17.45
C ASN A 89 -15.73 -20.16 18.79
N GLU A 90 -14.52 -19.59 18.79
CA GLU A 90 -13.71 -19.44 19.99
C GLU A 90 -12.73 -18.28 19.88
N SER A 91 -12.12 -17.93 21.02
CA SER A 91 -10.96 -17.04 21.05
C SER A 91 -9.94 -17.60 22.02
N LYS A 92 -8.66 -17.46 21.69
CA LYS A 92 -7.55 -17.91 22.55
C LYS A 92 -6.38 -16.94 22.47
N LEU A 93 -5.54 -16.93 23.51
CA LEU A 93 -4.30 -16.18 23.49
C LEU A 93 -3.25 -16.91 22.65
N VAL A 94 -2.47 -16.14 21.89
CA VAL A 94 -1.35 -16.62 21.09
C VAL A 94 -0.15 -15.72 21.37
N VAL A 95 1.01 -16.31 21.60
CA VAL A 95 2.28 -15.57 21.81
C VAL A 95 3.11 -15.60 20.54
N PHE A 96 3.59 -14.43 20.11
CA PHE A 96 4.48 -14.27 18.97
C PHE A 96 5.85 -13.83 19.48
N PHE A 97 6.86 -14.65 19.22
CA PHE A 97 8.24 -14.37 19.59
C PHE A 97 9.00 -13.81 18.41
N ILE A 98 9.46 -12.58 18.55
CA ILE A 98 10.25 -11.87 17.53
C ILE A 98 11.54 -11.37 18.17
N ARG A 99 12.50 -10.94 17.35
CA ARG A 99 13.72 -10.32 17.86
C ARG A 99 13.40 -9.02 18.59
N GLY A 100 14.12 -8.71 19.67
CA GLY A 100 13.87 -7.56 20.51
C GLY A 100 13.84 -6.22 19.78
N SER A 101 14.73 -6.06 18.80
CA SER A 101 14.86 -4.86 17.97
C SER A 101 13.80 -4.70 16.87
N ASP A 102 12.83 -5.59 16.77
CA ASP A 102 11.82 -5.62 15.72
C ASP A 102 10.41 -5.61 16.31
N ASP A 103 9.42 -5.29 15.49
CA ASP A 103 8.01 -5.22 15.87
C ASP A 103 7.17 -6.25 15.12
N LEU A 104 6.04 -6.62 15.72
CA LEU A 104 5.15 -7.65 15.19
C LEU A 104 4.32 -7.05 14.06
N GLN A 105 4.35 -7.67 12.89
CA GLN A 105 3.38 -7.39 11.84
C GLN A 105 2.12 -8.21 12.09
N GLU A 106 1.04 -7.53 12.44
CA GLU A 106 -0.24 -8.13 12.84
C GLU A 106 -0.87 -8.99 11.75
N ILE A 107 -0.84 -8.55 10.49
CA ILE A 107 -1.41 -9.34 9.37
C ILE A 107 -0.65 -10.65 9.18
N LYS A 108 0.68 -10.61 9.31
CA LYS A 108 1.52 -11.81 9.26
C LYS A 108 1.26 -12.73 10.45
N ALA A 109 1.15 -12.17 11.65
CA ALA A 109 0.80 -12.89 12.88
C ALA A 109 -0.58 -13.56 12.79
N GLN A 110 -1.57 -12.85 12.25
CA GLN A 110 -2.92 -13.36 12.02
C GLN A 110 -2.90 -14.55 11.05
N ASN A 111 -2.18 -14.41 9.93
CA ASN A 111 -2.01 -15.48 8.95
C ASN A 111 -1.27 -16.69 9.54
N ALA A 112 -0.27 -16.46 10.39
CA ALA A 112 0.51 -17.50 11.05
C ALA A 112 -0.34 -18.41 11.95
N CYS A 113 -1.32 -17.85 12.67
CA CYS A 113 -2.22 -18.59 13.54
C CYS A 113 -3.59 -18.91 12.92
N SER A 114 -3.80 -18.55 11.64
CA SER A 114 -5.06 -18.73 10.91
C SER A 114 -6.28 -18.12 11.61
N ALA A 115 -6.08 -16.99 12.31
CA ALA A 115 -7.16 -16.28 12.98
C ALA A 115 -7.96 -15.42 12.00
N LEU A 116 -9.23 -15.18 12.34
CA LEU A 116 -10.08 -14.22 11.62
C LEU A 116 -9.66 -12.77 11.94
N GLU A 117 -9.21 -12.55 13.17
CA GLU A 117 -8.81 -11.25 13.70
C GLU A 117 -7.86 -11.45 14.88
N LEU A 118 -6.94 -10.50 15.06
CA LEU A 118 -6.12 -10.37 16.27
C LEU A 118 -6.52 -9.09 16.99
N VAL A 119 -6.72 -9.19 18.30
CA VAL A 119 -6.92 -8.03 19.18
C VAL A 119 -5.92 -8.05 20.33
N ASP A 120 -5.70 -6.90 20.95
CA ASP A 120 -4.83 -6.82 22.11
C ASP A 120 -5.39 -7.61 23.30
N ALA A 121 -4.52 -8.38 23.95
CA ALA A 121 -4.86 -9.10 25.17
C ALA A 121 -4.81 -8.14 26.37
N SER A 122 -5.84 -8.17 27.21
CA SER A 122 -5.85 -7.39 28.44
C SER A 122 -4.96 -8.02 29.52
N GLU A 123 -4.44 -7.21 30.46
CA GLU A 123 -3.63 -7.72 31.58
C GLU A 123 -4.34 -8.82 32.37
N LYS A 124 -5.67 -8.69 32.58
CA LYS A 124 -6.47 -9.71 33.28
C LYS A 124 -6.53 -11.04 32.53
N GLU A 125 -6.53 -11.01 31.20
CA GLU A 125 -6.49 -12.23 30.38
C GLU A 125 -5.11 -12.89 30.47
N LEU A 126 -4.04 -12.09 30.46
CA LEU A 126 -2.67 -12.59 30.65
C LEU A 126 -2.51 -13.26 32.01
N GLU A 127 -2.95 -12.62 33.09
CA GLU A 127 -2.88 -13.16 34.46
C GLU A 127 -3.64 -14.49 34.59
N LYS A 128 -4.85 -14.58 34.03
CA LYS A 128 -5.65 -15.82 34.02
C LYS A 128 -4.96 -16.95 33.26
N ALA A 129 -4.20 -16.63 32.23
CA ALA A 129 -3.42 -17.59 31.46
C ALA A 129 -2.04 -17.88 32.08
N GLY A 130 -1.71 -17.30 33.24
CA GLY A 130 -0.41 -17.46 33.89
C GLY A 130 0.74 -16.77 33.16
N LEU A 131 0.45 -15.82 32.27
CA LEU A 131 1.44 -15.03 31.54
C LEU A 131 1.83 -13.79 32.33
N VAL A 132 3.14 -13.57 32.49
CA VAL A 132 3.68 -12.40 33.20
C VAL A 132 4.24 -11.40 32.20
N ALA A 133 3.47 -10.34 31.90
CA ALA A 133 3.88 -9.30 30.95
C ALA A 133 5.29 -8.75 31.27
N GLY A 134 6.13 -8.65 30.23
CA GLY A 134 7.54 -8.27 30.34
C GLY A 134 8.49 -9.43 30.64
N PHE A 135 8.00 -10.60 31.03
CA PHE A 135 8.81 -11.76 31.43
C PHE A 135 8.40 -13.06 30.74
N ILE A 136 7.73 -12.99 29.58
CA ILE A 136 7.26 -14.17 28.83
C ILE A 136 8.40 -14.73 27.96
N GLY A 137 8.57 -16.05 27.96
CA GLY A 137 9.53 -16.79 27.12
C GLY A 137 8.95 -18.11 26.62
N PHE A 138 9.47 -18.67 25.53
CA PHE A 138 8.94 -19.94 24.99
C PHE A 138 9.42 -21.19 25.76
N VAL A 139 10.53 -21.10 26.51
CA VAL A 139 11.01 -22.23 27.33
C VAL A 139 10.10 -22.42 28.54
N GLY A 140 9.50 -23.60 28.64
CA GLY A 140 8.59 -23.94 29.74
C GLY A 140 7.20 -23.33 29.60
N LEU A 141 6.88 -22.66 28.48
CA LEU A 141 5.53 -22.16 28.19
C LEU A 141 4.60 -23.35 27.93
N LYS A 142 3.53 -23.46 28.71
CA LYS A 142 2.54 -24.55 28.62
C LYS A 142 1.17 -23.98 28.28
N ASP A 143 0.36 -24.80 27.61
CA ASP A 143 -1.06 -24.57 27.38
C ASP A 143 -1.42 -23.28 26.60
N ILE A 144 -0.44 -22.68 25.91
CA ILE A 144 -0.62 -21.49 25.08
C ILE A 144 0.07 -21.71 23.74
N ASP A 145 -0.65 -21.44 22.65
CA ASP A 145 -0.10 -21.49 21.31
C ASP A 145 0.90 -20.35 21.09
N PHE A 146 1.99 -20.68 20.41
CA PHE A 146 2.99 -19.67 20.06
C PHE A 146 3.69 -19.95 18.74
N TYR A 147 4.15 -18.86 18.13
CA TYR A 147 4.93 -18.83 16.91
C TYR A 147 6.19 -18.01 17.12
N ILE A 148 7.25 -18.33 16.38
CA ILE A 148 8.56 -17.69 16.46
C ILE A 148 8.91 -17.13 15.08
N ASP A 149 9.51 -15.95 15.01
CA ASP A 149 9.96 -15.41 13.73
C ASP A 149 11.12 -16.23 13.13
N PHE A 150 11.12 -16.42 11.81
CA PHE A 150 12.18 -17.15 11.10
C PHE A 150 13.58 -16.60 11.36
N GLU A 151 13.75 -15.29 11.62
CA GLU A 151 15.08 -14.72 11.89
C GLU A 151 15.69 -15.21 13.20
N LEU A 152 14.88 -15.74 14.13
CA LEU A 152 15.35 -16.32 15.39
C LEU A 152 15.77 -17.78 15.24
N GLU A 153 15.45 -18.46 14.14
CA GLU A 153 15.83 -19.86 13.94
C GLU A 153 17.36 -20.01 13.97
N ASN A 154 17.85 -20.92 14.84
CA ASN A 154 19.27 -21.17 15.08
C ASN A 154 20.07 -20.00 15.68
N GLU A 155 19.41 -18.94 16.16
CA GLU A 155 20.10 -17.94 16.97
C GLU A 155 20.55 -18.53 18.31
N LYS A 156 21.68 -18.04 18.81
CA LYS A 156 22.34 -18.54 20.02
C LYS A 156 22.51 -17.46 21.06
N GLN A 157 22.68 -17.84 22.31
CA GLN A 157 22.99 -16.90 23.40
C GLN A 157 21.99 -15.74 23.54
N MET A 158 20.72 -16.00 23.25
CA MET A 158 19.66 -15.00 23.31
C MET A 158 19.18 -14.80 24.75
N ILE A 159 18.57 -13.64 25.00
CA ILE A 159 17.93 -13.30 26.27
C ILE A 159 16.43 -13.18 26.09
N MET A 160 15.63 -13.79 26.97
CA MET A 160 14.17 -13.73 26.90
C MET A 160 13.54 -13.81 28.30
N GLY A 161 12.23 -13.60 28.41
CA GLY A 161 11.54 -13.76 29.69
C GLY A 161 11.61 -15.18 30.26
N ALA A 162 11.57 -15.32 31.60
CA ALA A 162 11.66 -16.63 32.26
C ALA A 162 10.29 -17.26 32.61
N ASN A 163 9.18 -16.67 32.15
CA ASN A 163 7.81 -16.97 32.60
C ASN A 163 7.61 -16.78 34.12
N GLU A 164 8.45 -15.95 34.74
CA GLU A 164 8.44 -15.65 36.17
C GLU A 164 8.71 -14.16 36.35
N LYS A 165 7.91 -13.51 37.21
CA LYS A 165 8.05 -12.08 37.48
C LYS A 165 9.47 -11.76 37.95
N ASP A 166 10.06 -10.71 37.40
CA ASP A 166 11.39 -10.22 37.75
C ASP A 166 12.55 -11.15 37.36
N TYR A 167 12.32 -12.08 36.42
CA TYR A 167 13.38 -12.96 35.90
C TYR A 167 13.39 -13.08 34.38
N HIS A 168 14.59 -13.09 33.82
CA HIS A 168 14.87 -13.42 32.43
C HIS A 168 15.76 -14.66 32.33
N LEU A 169 15.66 -15.39 31.23
CA LEU A 169 16.60 -16.43 30.83
C LEU A 169 17.69 -15.81 29.95
N ILE A 170 18.95 -16.12 30.27
CA ILE A 170 20.13 -15.74 29.48
C ILE A 170 20.78 -16.98 28.88
N GLY A 171 21.51 -16.82 27.78
CA GLY A 171 22.24 -17.94 27.16
C GLY A 171 21.34 -18.94 26.42
N ILE A 172 20.21 -18.49 25.89
CA ILE A 172 19.23 -19.35 25.23
C ILE A 172 19.56 -19.55 23.76
N ASP A 173 19.70 -20.82 23.35
CA ASP A 173 19.81 -21.22 21.96
C ASP A 173 18.43 -21.60 21.41
N VAL A 174 18.05 -20.99 20.28
CA VAL A 174 16.77 -21.21 19.59
C VAL A 174 16.92 -22.39 18.62
N VAL A 175 17.16 -23.57 19.19
CA VAL A 175 17.38 -24.83 18.46
C VAL A 175 16.44 -25.91 18.96
N ASN A 176 16.29 -27.00 18.19
CA ASN A 176 15.48 -28.17 18.55
C ASN A 176 13.98 -27.87 18.79
N LEU A 177 13.45 -26.81 18.17
CA LEU A 177 12.03 -26.48 18.19
C LEU A 177 11.34 -27.04 16.95
N ASN A 178 10.03 -27.28 17.04
CA ASN A 178 9.22 -27.69 15.88
C ASN A 178 9.28 -26.60 14.80
N LYS A 179 9.72 -26.98 13.59
CA LYS A 179 9.83 -26.09 12.42
C LYS A 179 8.51 -25.42 12.03
N ASP A 180 7.37 -26.07 12.29
CA ASP A 180 6.06 -25.51 11.97
C ASP A 180 5.72 -24.25 12.78
N ARG A 181 6.41 -24.02 13.90
CA ARG A 181 6.25 -22.83 14.74
C ARG A 181 6.97 -21.61 14.18
N PHE A 182 7.94 -21.80 13.29
CA PHE A 182 8.64 -20.68 12.68
C PHE A 182 7.80 -20.08 11.55
N LYS A 183 7.62 -18.77 11.60
CA LYS A 183 6.76 -18.00 10.70
C LYS A 183 7.44 -16.67 10.36
N ASP A 184 7.00 -16.02 9.29
CA ASP A 184 7.37 -14.64 8.99
C ASP A 184 6.43 -13.77 9.82
N LEU A 185 6.96 -13.04 10.81
CA LEU A 185 6.15 -12.33 11.81
C LEU A 185 6.51 -10.86 11.93
N ILE A 186 7.70 -10.46 11.49
CA ILE A 186 8.19 -9.09 11.71
C ILE A 186 7.65 -8.08 10.71
N GLU A 187 7.46 -6.86 11.19
CA GLU A 187 7.28 -5.68 10.36
C GLU A 187 8.62 -5.26 9.75
N VAL A 188 8.63 -5.09 8.43
CA VAL A 188 9.80 -4.56 7.71
C VAL A 188 9.70 -3.04 7.68
N LYS A 189 10.83 -2.36 7.85
CA LYS A 189 10.87 -0.89 7.96
C LYS A 189 11.73 -0.26 6.87
N GLU A 190 11.57 1.04 6.66
CA GLU A 190 12.51 1.82 5.87
C GLU A 190 13.94 1.64 6.40
N GLY A 191 14.89 1.46 5.48
CA GLY A 191 16.29 1.19 5.80
C GLY A 191 16.62 -0.27 6.09
N ASP A 192 15.65 -1.18 6.17
CA ASP A 192 15.92 -2.61 6.14
C ASP A 192 16.49 -3.04 4.77
N CYS A 193 17.17 -4.18 4.74
CA CYS A 193 17.80 -4.69 3.53
C CYS A 193 16.81 -5.57 2.74
N CYS A 194 16.73 -5.37 1.42
CA CYS A 194 15.86 -6.10 0.52
C CYS A 194 16.16 -7.60 0.54
N ALA A 195 15.12 -8.42 0.68
CA ALA A 195 15.24 -9.88 0.67
C ALA A 195 15.78 -10.47 -0.66
N LYS A 196 15.73 -9.72 -1.76
CA LYS A 196 16.20 -10.18 -3.08
C LYS A 196 17.65 -9.83 -3.37
N CYS A 197 18.07 -8.59 -3.08
CA CYS A 197 19.40 -8.09 -3.49
C CYS A 197 20.23 -7.48 -2.35
N GLY A 198 19.68 -7.36 -1.14
CA GLY A 198 20.38 -6.78 0.02
C GLY A 198 20.50 -5.25 0.04
N ALA A 199 20.10 -4.54 -1.02
CA ALA A 199 20.06 -3.08 -1.04
C ALA A 199 18.97 -2.52 -0.10
N LYS A 200 19.01 -1.23 0.20
CA LYS A 200 18.06 -0.60 1.14
C LYS A 200 16.64 -0.55 0.58
N LEU A 201 15.67 -0.68 1.47
CA LEU A 201 14.26 -0.46 1.22
C LEU A 201 13.89 0.97 1.60
N LYS A 202 13.16 1.64 0.72
CA LYS A 202 12.58 2.96 0.93
C LYS A 202 11.07 2.83 1.09
N GLN A 203 10.50 3.59 2.01
CA GLN A 203 9.05 3.64 2.18
C GLN A 203 8.43 4.73 1.30
N SER A 204 7.30 4.40 0.69
CA SER A 204 6.44 5.32 -0.04
C SER A 204 4.99 5.09 0.35
N LYS A 205 4.15 6.11 0.15
CA LYS A 205 2.70 5.96 0.19
C LYS A 205 2.16 5.58 -1.17
N GLY A 206 1.08 4.81 -1.20
CA GLY A 206 0.37 4.44 -2.42
C GLY A 206 -1.13 4.32 -2.20
N ILE A 207 -1.87 4.49 -3.30
CA ILE A 207 -3.30 4.24 -3.37
C ILE A 207 -3.51 2.92 -4.12
N GLU A 208 -4.13 1.94 -3.46
CA GLU A 208 -4.50 0.69 -4.11
C GLU A 208 -5.59 0.93 -5.15
N VAL A 209 -5.27 0.68 -6.42
CA VAL A 209 -6.21 0.82 -7.55
C VAL A 209 -6.74 -0.51 -8.07
N GLY A 210 -6.09 -1.61 -7.69
CA GLY A 210 -6.56 -2.94 -8.04
C GLY A 210 -5.84 -4.05 -7.30
N HIS A 211 -6.48 -5.20 -7.26
CA HIS A 211 -6.03 -6.37 -6.50
C HIS A 211 -6.33 -7.64 -7.25
N ILE A 212 -5.34 -8.53 -7.32
CA ILE A 212 -5.50 -9.85 -7.91
C ILE A 212 -5.16 -10.93 -6.90
N PHE A 213 -5.97 -12.00 -6.88
CA PHE A 213 -5.79 -13.11 -5.95
C PHE A 213 -5.91 -14.46 -6.66
N LYS A 214 -5.03 -15.40 -6.30
CA LYS A 214 -5.30 -16.83 -6.53
C LYS A 214 -6.06 -17.38 -5.32
N LEU A 215 -7.37 -17.58 -5.50
CA LEU A 215 -8.25 -18.10 -4.45
C LEU A 215 -8.14 -19.62 -4.28
N GLY A 216 -7.55 -20.30 -5.28
CA GLY A 216 -7.44 -21.75 -5.29
C GLY A 216 -8.83 -22.38 -5.30
N GLN A 217 -9.06 -23.35 -4.42
CA GLN A 217 -10.33 -24.08 -4.33
C GLN A 217 -11.16 -23.69 -3.10
N LYS A 218 -10.84 -22.57 -2.43
CA LYS A 218 -11.47 -22.17 -1.16
C LYS A 218 -13.00 -22.08 -1.29
N TYR A 219 -13.48 -21.36 -2.30
CA TYR A 219 -14.91 -21.13 -2.53
C TYR A 219 -15.58 -22.31 -3.23
N SER A 220 -14.94 -22.87 -4.26
CA SER A 220 -15.49 -23.98 -5.03
C SER A 220 -15.74 -25.22 -4.15
N LYS A 221 -14.86 -25.53 -3.19
CA LYS A 221 -15.09 -26.60 -2.21
C LYS A 221 -16.28 -26.31 -1.31
N ALA A 222 -16.34 -25.10 -0.75
CA ALA A 222 -17.43 -24.71 0.16
C ALA A 222 -18.81 -24.70 -0.53
N MET A 223 -18.85 -24.34 -1.81
CA MET A 223 -20.09 -24.23 -2.60
C MET A 223 -20.40 -25.48 -3.45
N ASN A 224 -19.57 -26.53 -3.37
CA ASN A 224 -19.68 -27.75 -4.17
C ASN A 224 -19.69 -27.49 -5.70
N ALA A 225 -18.90 -26.51 -6.15
CA ALA A 225 -18.76 -26.16 -7.57
C ALA A 225 -17.64 -27.00 -8.22
N ASN A 226 -18.03 -28.03 -8.96
CA ASN A 226 -17.12 -29.04 -9.51
C ASN A 226 -17.22 -29.21 -11.04
N PHE A 227 -16.18 -29.77 -11.64
CA PHE A 227 -16.14 -30.27 -13.02
C PHE A 227 -15.61 -31.70 -13.05
N LEU A 228 -15.81 -32.42 -14.17
CA LEU A 228 -15.15 -33.71 -14.40
C LEU A 228 -13.81 -33.46 -15.08
N ASP A 229 -12.73 -33.98 -14.51
CA ASP A 229 -11.41 -33.95 -15.14
C ASP A 229 -11.31 -34.94 -16.31
N GLU A 230 -10.15 -34.97 -16.97
CA GLU A 230 -9.86 -35.84 -18.12
C GLU A 230 -10.02 -37.35 -17.82
N ASN A 231 -9.99 -37.74 -16.54
CA ASN A 231 -10.19 -39.12 -16.09
C ASN A 231 -11.64 -39.38 -15.64
N GLY A 232 -12.54 -38.40 -15.82
CA GLY A 232 -13.94 -38.48 -15.39
C GLY A 232 -14.14 -38.33 -13.89
N LYS A 233 -13.14 -37.83 -13.16
CA LYS A 233 -13.24 -37.63 -11.70
C LYS A 233 -13.74 -36.22 -11.39
N SER A 234 -14.66 -36.12 -10.44
CA SER A 234 -15.18 -34.84 -9.94
C SER A 234 -14.11 -34.08 -9.16
N GLN A 235 -13.82 -32.84 -9.58
CA GLN A 235 -12.83 -31.95 -8.98
C GLN A 235 -13.41 -30.54 -8.78
N PRO A 236 -13.10 -29.85 -7.68
CA PRO A 236 -13.53 -28.47 -7.48
C PRO A 236 -12.73 -27.50 -8.37
N PHE A 237 -13.40 -26.46 -8.86
CA PHE A 237 -12.77 -25.44 -9.72
C PHE A 237 -11.60 -24.73 -9.03
N TYR A 238 -10.53 -24.46 -9.76
CA TYR A 238 -9.53 -23.46 -9.35
C TYR A 238 -10.03 -22.07 -9.73
N MET A 239 -9.96 -21.15 -8.77
CA MET A 239 -10.51 -19.80 -8.90
C MET A 239 -9.42 -18.74 -8.74
N GLY A 240 -9.55 -17.68 -9.52
CA GLY A 240 -8.88 -16.40 -9.31
C GLY A 240 -9.90 -15.28 -9.34
N CYS A 241 -9.63 -14.18 -8.64
CA CYS A 241 -10.42 -12.96 -8.76
C CYS A 241 -9.50 -11.76 -9.00
N TYR A 242 -10.06 -10.78 -9.70
CA TYR A 242 -9.34 -9.60 -10.17
C TYR A 242 -10.29 -8.41 -10.01
N GLY A 243 -9.89 -7.44 -9.20
CA GLY A 243 -10.66 -6.24 -8.92
C GLY A 243 -9.89 -4.99 -9.32
N ILE A 244 -10.58 -4.04 -9.90
CA ILE A 244 -10.09 -2.68 -10.15
C ILE A 244 -11.14 -1.72 -9.60
N GLY A 245 -10.71 -0.77 -8.77
CA GLY A 245 -11.59 0.25 -8.22
C GLY A 245 -11.89 1.33 -9.25
N VAL A 246 -12.84 1.11 -10.17
CA VAL A 246 -13.13 2.04 -11.28
C VAL A 246 -13.44 3.46 -10.80
N SER A 247 -14.29 3.61 -9.77
CA SER A 247 -14.59 4.92 -9.19
C SER A 247 -13.38 5.56 -8.49
N ARG A 248 -12.52 4.74 -7.86
CA ARG A 248 -11.29 5.19 -7.22
C ARG A 248 -10.27 5.69 -8.25
N LEU A 249 -10.20 5.07 -9.43
CA LEU A 249 -9.30 5.50 -10.51
C LEU A 249 -9.53 6.96 -10.92
N LEU A 250 -10.76 7.46 -10.86
CA LEU A 250 -11.05 8.86 -11.18
C LEU A 250 -10.34 9.82 -10.22
N ALA A 251 -10.46 9.58 -8.90
CA ALA A 251 -9.79 10.38 -7.89
C ALA A 251 -8.26 10.26 -7.98
N VAL A 252 -7.77 9.05 -8.26
CA VAL A 252 -6.33 8.79 -8.43
C VAL A 252 -5.75 9.50 -9.66
N ALA A 253 -6.51 9.57 -10.77
CA ALA A 253 -6.07 10.30 -11.95
C ALA A 253 -5.88 11.80 -11.66
N ILE A 254 -6.78 12.41 -10.89
CA ILE A 254 -6.68 13.81 -10.44
C ILE A 254 -5.51 13.98 -9.47
N GLU A 255 -5.37 13.08 -8.49
CA GLU A 255 -4.29 13.18 -7.51
C GLU A 255 -2.90 13.06 -8.16
N ALA A 256 -2.78 12.21 -9.18
CA ALA A 256 -1.55 12.07 -9.94
C ALA A 256 -1.23 13.29 -10.83
N SER A 257 -2.23 14.11 -11.19
CA SER A 257 -2.11 15.17 -12.18
C SER A 257 -3.10 16.32 -11.92
N HIS A 258 -2.66 17.27 -11.09
CA HIS A 258 -3.37 18.51 -10.78
C HIS A 258 -2.38 19.64 -10.45
N ASP A 259 -2.88 20.87 -10.40
CA ASP A 259 -2.18 22.03 -9.87
C ASP A 259 -3.09 22.85 -8.94
N GLU A 260 -2.62 24.01 -8.48
CA GLU A 260 -3.39 24.90 -7.60
C GLU A 260 -4.69 25.41 -8.22
N LYS A 261 -4.85 25.32 -9.55
CA LYS A 261 -6.01 25.82 -10.29
C LYS A 261 -7.05 24.73 -10.56
N GLY A 262 -6.65 23.46 -10.59
CA GLY A 262 -7.57 22.34 -10.73
C GLY A 262 -6.98 21.11 -11.39
N CYS A 263 -7.84 20.35 -12.05
CA CYS A 263 -7.47 19.07 -12.67
C CYS A 263 -6.56 19.29 -13.89
N ILE A 264 -5.71 18.31 -14.19
CA ILE A 264 -4.97 18.24 -15.46
C ILE A 264 -5.20 16.84 -16.04
N TRP A 265 -6.18 16.71 -16.93
CA TRP A 265 -6.49 15.42 -17.55
C TRP A 265 -5.51 15.08 -18.67
N ASN A 266 -5.19 13.79 -18.80
CA ASN A 266 -4.67 13.28 -20.05
C ASN A 266 -5.80 13.15 -21.08
N LYS A 267 -5.47 13.08 -22.38
CA LYS A 267 -6.46 13.01 -23.46
C LYS A 267 -7.40 11.82 -23.38
N THR A 268 -6.97 10.71 -22.78
CA THR A 268 -7.74 9.45 -22.73
C THR A 268 -8.80 9.45 -21.63
N LEU A 269 -8.58 10.22 -20.56
CA LEU A 269 -9.46 10.29 -19.40
C LEU A 269 -10.30 11.56 -19.35
N ALA A 270 -9.92 12.58 -20.13
CA ALA A 270 -10.63 13.85 -20.16
C ALA A 270 -12.09 13.64 -20.62
N PRO A 271 -13.08 14.24 -19.94
CA PRO A 271 -14.47 14.20 -20.40
C PRO A 271 -14.70 14.87 -21.75
N PHE A 272 -13.88 15.88 -22.05
CA PHE A 272 -13.76 16.54 -23.34
C PHE A 272 -12.28 16.82 -23.57
N VAL A 273 -11.81 16.63 -24.80
CA VAL A 273 -10.40 16.87 -25.15
C VAL A 273 -10.14 18.36 -25.41
N LEU A 274 -11.18 19.09 -25.84
CA LEU A 274 -11.08 20.50 -26.24
C LEU A 274 -12.29 21.31 -25.76
N GLU A 275 -12.06 22.49 -25.19
CA GLU A 275 -13.10 23.47 -24.88
C GLU A 275 -13.01 24.70 -25.80
N ILE A 276 -14.12 25.10 -26.41
CA ILE A 276 -14.24 26.33 -27.18
C ILE A 276 -14.86 27.40 -26.28
N ILE A 277 -14.13 28.47 -26.00
CA ILE A 277 -14.55 29.54 -25.08
C ILE A 277 -14.88 30.79 -25.88
N VAL A 278 -16.16 31.19 -25.89
CA VAL A 278 -16.59 32.46 -26.49
C VAL A 278 -16.42 33.58 -25.47
N SER A 279 -15.48 34.50 -25.73
CA SER A 279 -15.10 35.56 -24.79
C SER A 279 -16.17 36.64 -24.58
N ASN A 280 -17.02 36.90 -25.58
CA ASN A 280 -18.10 37.87 -25.51
C ASN A 280 -19.28 37.44 -26.40
N LEU A 281 -20.41 37.05 -25.79
CA LEU A 281 -21.59 36.61 -26.55
C LEU A 281 -22.27 37.69 -27.38
N LYS A 282 -21.98 38.97 -27.11
CA LYS A 282 -22.51 40.08 -27.94
C LYS A 282 -21.79 40.19 -29.29
N ASP A 283 -20.70 39.45 -29.47
CA ASP A 283 -20.00 39.37 -30.74
C ASP A 283 -20.60 38.24 -31.57
N GLU A 284 -21.55 38.60 -32.45
CA GLU A 284 -22.26 37.66 -33.32
C GLU A 284 -21.31 36.89 -34.24
N LYS A 285 -20.21 37.51 -34.70
CA LYS A 285 -19.21 36.86 -35.57
C LYS A 285 -18.42 35.80 -34.80
N ALA A 286 -18.01 36.13 -33.58
CA ALA A 286 -17.34 35.16 -32.70
C ALA A 286 -18.24 33.96 -32.39
N LEU A 287 -19.52 34.21 -32.14
CA LEU A 287 -20.50 33.17 -31.86
C LEU A 287 -20.77 32.28 -33.08
N GLU A 288 -20.94 32.85 -34.26
CA GLU A 288 -21.13 32.10 -35.50
C GLU A 288 -19.91 31.23 -35.83
N PHE A 289 -18.70 31.79 -35.70
CA PHE A 289 -17.45 31.05 -35.89
C PHE A 289 -17.30 29.90 -34.89
N ALA A 290 -17.60 30.15 -33.60
CA ALA A 290 -17.52 29.13 -32.54
C ALA A 290 -18.48 27.95 -32.78
N ASN A 291 -19.73 28.24 -33.16
CA ASN A 291 -20.73 27.21 -33.44
C ASN A 291 -20.33 26.36 -34.66
N LYS A 292 -19.88 27.00 -35.74
CA LYS A 292 -19.40 26.28 -36.92
C LYS A 292 -18.21 25.39 -36.59
N LEU A 293 -17.24 25.93 -35.84
CA LEU A 293 -16.06 25.16 -35.43
C LEU A 293 -16.45 23.98 -34.54
N TYR A 294 -17.37 24.18 -33.59
CA TYR A 294 -17.91 23.12 -32.76
C TYR A 294 -18.53 21.99 -33.60
N GLU A 295 -19.37 22.33 -34.59
CA GLU A 295 -19.96 21.36 -35.51
C GLU A 295 -18.90 20.62 -36.34
N ASP A 296 -17.96 21.36 -36.93
CA ASP A 296 -16.88 20.81 -37.76
C ASP A 296 -16.02 19.80 -36.97
N LEU A 297 -15.63 20.15 -35.73
CA LEU A 297 -14.81 19.28 -34.88
C LEU A 297 -15.59 18.08 -34.34
N THR A 298 -16.86 18.28 -33.97
CA THR A 298 -17.73 17.17 -33.54
C THR A 298 -17.96 16.18 -34.68
N ASN A 299 -18.13 16.66 -35.92
CA ASN A 299 -18.26 15.83 -37.12
C ASN A 299 -16.97 15.04 -37.44
N LEU A 300 -15.81 15.49 -36.95
CA LEU A 300 -14.54 14.76 -37.00
C LEU A 300 -14.39 13.73 -35.87
N GLY A 301 -15.37 13.63 -34.97
CA GLY A 301 -15.39 12.69 -33.85
C GLY A 301 -14.63 13.17 -32.61
N LEU A 302 -14.30 14.46 -32.51
CA LEU A 302 -13.70 15.03 -31.31
C LEU A 302 -14.75 15.27 -30.22
N GLU A 303 -14.38 14.95 -28.98
CA GLU A 303 -15.16 15.33 -27.79
C GLU A 303 -14.85 16.79 -27.44
N VAL A 304 -15.73 17.69 -27.90
CA VAL A 304 -15.59 19.14 -27.74
C VAL A 304 -16.68 19.67 -26.82
N LEU A 305 -16.32 20.60 -25.92
CA LEU A 305 -17.26 21.40 -25.16
C LEU A 305 -17.30 22.82 -25.73
N LEU A 306 -18.49 23.38 -25.93
CA LEU A 306 -18.67 24.79 -26.27
C LEU A 306 -19.16 25.56 -25.04
N ASP A 307 -18.35 26.49 -24.52
CA ASP A 307 -18.77 27.42 -23.46
C ASP A 307 -19.38 28.69 -24.07
N ASP A 308 -20.67 28.59 -24.36
CA ASP A 308 -21.54 29.67 -24.83
C ASP A 308 -22.33 30.35 -23.70
N ARG A 309 -21.95 30.11 -22.43
CA ARG A 309 -22.66 30.69 -21.28
C ARG A 309 -22.58 32.21 -21.26
N ASN A 310 -23.63 32.86 -20.77
CA ASN A 310 -23.66 34.32 -20.57
C ASN A 310 -22.92 34.73 -19.29
N GLU A 311 -21.64 34.42 -19.23
CA GLU A 311 -20.74 34.67 -18.11
C GLU A 311 -19.52 35.50 -18.52
N ARG A 312 -18.85 36.09 -17.52
CA ARG A 312 -17.61 36.85 -17.77
C ARG A 312 -16.51 35.91 -18.25
N PHE A 313 -15.71 36.35 -19.21
CA PHE A 313 -14.58 35.57 -19.73
C PHE A 313 -13.65 35.01 -18.63
N GLY A 314 -13.36 35.79 -17.59
CA GLY A 314 -12.55 35.31 -16.46
C GLY A 314 -13.19 34.16 -15.67
N VAL A 315 -14.52 34.11 -15.59
CA VAL A 315 -15.24 32.97 -14.95
C VAL A 315 -15.11 31.73 -15.83
N LYS A 316 -15.30 31.88 -17.14
CA LYS A 316 -15.12 30.77 -18.10
C LYS A 316 -13.70 30.19 -18.06
N MET A 317 -12.70 31.06 -18.04
CA MET A 317 -11.30 30.63 -17.92
C MET A 317 -11.02 29.91 -16.60
N ASN A 318 -11.56 30.41 -15.47
CA ASN A 318 -11.42 29.71 -14.20
C ASN A 318 -12.09 28.34 -14.21
N ASP A 319 -13.25 28.21 -14.86
CA ASP A 319 -13.95 26.93 -14.98
C ASP A 319 -13.17 25.95 -15.87
N PHE A 320 -12.61 26.39 -17.01
CA PHE A 320 -11.70 25.59 -17.84
C PHE A 320 -10.48 25.11 -17.05
N GLU A 321 -9.85 26.02 -16.30
CA GLU A 321 -8.70 25.71 -15.46
C GLU A 321 -9.06 24.69 -14.36
N LEU A 322 -10.24 24.81 -13.77
CA LEU A 322 -10.73 23.91 -12.73
C LEU A 322 -11.08 22.52 -13.27
N MET A 323 -11.87 22.47 -14.35
CA MET A 323 -12.32 21.24 -15.01
C MET A 323 -11.16 20.47 -15.64
N GLY A 324 -10.16 21.18 -16.17
CA GLY A 324 -8.88 20.60 -16.53
C GLY A 324 -8.80 19.93 -17.89
N PHE A 325 -9.69 20.27 -18.84
CA PHE A 325 -9.65 19.69 -20.17
C PHE A 325 -8.30 19.97 -20.85
N PRO A 326 -7.73 19.04 -21.63
CA PRO A 326 -6.37 19.16 -22.14
C PRO A 326 -6.09 20.47 -22.90
N TYR A 327 -7.08 20.95 -23.68
CA TYR A 327 -6.93 22.14 -24.52
C TYR A 327 -8.14 23.06 -24.48
N ALA A 328 -7.92 24.35 -24.73
CA ALA A 328 -8.97 25.32 -25.03
C ALA A 328 -8.66 26.16 -26.27
N LEU A 329 -9.71 26.60 -26.95
CA LEU A 329 -9.68 27.62 -27.99
C LEU A 329 -10.49 28.82 -27.53
N VAL A 330 -9.83 29.97 -27.34
CA VAL A 330 -10.51 31.21 -26.99
C VAL A 330 -10.81 32.00 -28.26
N ILE A 331 -12.10 32.26 -28.47
CA ILE A 331 -12.59 33.05 -29.59
C ILE A 331 -13.02 34.42 -29.06
N GLY A 332 -12.39 35.47 -29.57
CA GLY A 332 -12.62 36.84 -29.15
C GLY A 332 -12.22 37.85 -30.20
N LYS A 333 -11.87 39.06 -29.77
CA LYS A 333 -11.58 40.19 -30.68
C LYS A 333 -10.49 39.91 -31.72
N GLY A 334 -9.56 39.01 -31.43
CA GLY A 334 -8.51 38.58 -32.38
C GLY A 334 -9.08 38.00 -33.68
N LEU A 335 -10.34 37.53 -33.68
CA LEU A 335 -10.99 36.98 -34.86
C LEU A 335 -11.08 38.00 -36.00
N GLU A 336 -11.15 39.30 -35.71
CA GLU A 336 -11.09 40.37 -36.73
C GLU A 336 -9.77 40.35 -37.53
N ASN A 337 -8.70 39.81 -36.93
CA ASN A 337 -7.37 39.63 -37.54
C ASN A 337 -7.09 38.16 -37.93
N ASN A 338 -8.14 37.33 -37.99
CA ASN A 338 -8.05 35.88 -38.20
C ASN A 338 -7.19 35.17 -37.15
N GLU A 339 -7.27 35.59 -35.89
CA GLU A 339 -6.49 35.04 -34.78
C GLU A 339 -7.38 34.48 -33.67
N ILE A 340 -6.99 33.34 -33.12
CA ILE A 340 -7.59 32.72 -31.93
C ILE A 340 -6.47 32.26 -30.99
N GLU A 341 -6.75 32.14 -29.71
CA GLU A 341 -5.77 31.68 -28.72
C GLU A 341 -5.99 30.19 -28.43
N PHE A 342 -4.95 29.38 -28.66
CA PHE A 342 -4.89 27.98 -28.29
C PHE A 342 -4.17 27.84 -26.96
N ILE A 343 -4.81 27.16 -26.01
CA ILE A 343 -4.31 27.01 -24.65
C ILE A 343 -4.15 25.53 -24.36
N GLN A 344 -2.97 25.11 -23.90
CA GLN A 344 -2.77 23.80 -23.28
C GLN A 344 -2.95 23.94 -21.77
N ARG A 345 -3.83 23.12 -21.17
CA ARG A 345 -4.13 23.18 -19.73
C ARG A 345 -2.93 22.89 -18.86
N GLU A 346 -2.14 21.90 -19.23
CA GLU A 346 -0.87 21.60 -18.57
C GLU A 346 0.10 22.78 -18.76
N GLY A 347 0.51 23.41 -17.65
CA GLY A 347 1.39 24.57 -17.67
C GLY A 347 0.77 25.87 -18.21
N LEU A 348 -0.51 25.86 -18.62
CA LEU A 348 -1.22 27.01 -19.19
C LEU A 348 -0.48 27.70 -20.35
N VAL A 349 0.12 26.90 -21.22
CA VAL A 349 0.85 27.40 -22.39
C VAL A 349 -0.14 27.96 -23.40
N LYS A 350 0.04 29.24 -23.77
CA LYS A 350 -0.82 30.00 -24.67
C LYS A 350 -0.11 30.28 -25.98
N GLU A 351 -0.78 29.98 -27.08
CA GLU A 351 -0.29 30.23 -28.44
C GLU A 351 -1.35 30.99 -29.23
N LEU A 352 -0.95 32.11 -29.84
CA LEU A 352 -1.81 32.81 -30.79
C LEU A 352 -1.67 32.14 -32.15
N ILE A 353 -2.77 31.67 -32.72
CA ILE A 353 -2.79 30.89 -33.95
C ILE A 353 -3.70 31.54 -34.99
N LYS A 354 -3.32 31.45 -36.27
CA LYS A 354 -4.17 31.90 -37.37
C LYS A 354 -5.30 30.88 -37.58
N THR A 355 -6.51 31.36 -37.89
CA THR A 355 -7.68 30.49 -38.13
C THR A 355 -7.42 29.47 -39.25
N ASP A 356 -6.65 29.86 -40.26
CA ASP A 356 -6.35 29.00 -41.41
C ASP A 356 -5.37 27.86 -41.06
N GLU A 357 -4.59 28.00 -39.99
CA GLU A 357 -3.63 27.01 -39.49
C GLU A 357 -4.24 26.09 -38.41
N LEU A 358 -5.41 26.46 -37.87
CA LEU A 358 -6.04 25.78 -36.74
C LEU A 358 -6.15 24.26 -36.95
N MET A 359 -6.64 23.83 -38.10
CA MET A 359 -6.85 22.41 -38.38
C MET A 359 -5.54 21.61 -38.43
N GLU A 360 -4.43 22.21 -38.86
CA GLU A 360 -3.12 21.57 -38.83
C GLU A 360 -2.60 21.42 -37.40
N ILE A 361 -2.80 22.45 -36.58
CA ILE A 361 -2.42 22.43 -35.17
C ILE A 361 -3.24 21.39 -34.40
N LEU A 362 -4.56 21.34 -34.61
CA LEU A 362 -5.43 20.34 -34.00
C LEU A 362 -5.03 18.91 -34.43
N LYS A 363 -4.68 18.70 -35.70
CA LYS A 363 -4.18 17.39 -36.19
C LYS A 363 -2.87 16.95 -35.55
N LYS A 364 -2.01 17.90 -35.18
CA LYS A 364 -0.69 17.63 -34.61
C LYS A 364 -0.73 17.46 -33.10
N LYS A 365 -1.56 18.27 -32.43
CA LYS A 365 -1.57 18.40 -30.97
C LYS A 365 -2.74 17.73 -30.31
N VAL A 366 -3.88 17.58 -30.98
CA VAL A 366 -5.14 17.12 -30.35
C VAL A 366 -5.52 15.73 -30.84
N LEU A 367 -5.67 15.56 -32.15
CA LEU A 367 -5.78 14.26 -32.83
C LEU A 367 -4.45 13.51 -32.79
#